data_AF-A0A352TBF4-F1
#
_entry.id   AF-A0A352TBF4-F1
#
_cell.length_a   1.000
_cell.length_b   1.000
_cell.length_c   1.000
_cell.angle_alpha   90.00
_cell.angle_beta   90.00
_cell.angle_gamma   90.00
#
_symmetry.space_group_name_H-M   'P 1'
#
loop_
_entity.id
_entity.type
_entity.pdbx_description
1 polymer ?
#
loop_
_entity_poly.entity_id
_entity_poly.type
_entity_poly.pdbx_seq_one_letter_code
_entity_poly.pdbx_strand_id
1 'polypeptide(L)'
;MTQIILYIALPVVGIVLGWTIRWLYARFQLSAAEQKAERVRQDAIREAEAQKKEMLLQAKEQLIQDRNQQERENRERRKELQSYESRVNKKEELLDQRSQELDKRDKEFGFRVAEMQKRETTLSEKEQTLRSELERISGLTQDEAKTLIIKNLENDARHDAQALLNKIDQEAQVTAEKKAQEILVTTIQRLATEVTSDITVATVSLPSDEMKGRIIGREGRNIRTLETLTGVDIIIDDTPEAVVISCFDPVRKEIARETLERLITDGRIHPARIEEIVQKVTREIQ
;
A
#
# COMPACT_ATOMS: atom_id res chain seq x y z
N MET A 1 43.47 115.69 121.95
CA MET A 1 43.03 115.64 120.54
C MET A 1 43.70 114.52 119.73
N THR A 2 44.98 114.21 119.96
CA THR A 2 45.74 113.19 119.22
C THR A 2 45.20 111.74 119.32
N GLN A 3 44.64 111.31 120.46
CA GLN A 3 44.13 109.94 120.61
C GLN A 3 42.80 109.67 119.88
N ILE A 4 41.91 110.66 119.77
CA ILE A 4 40.60 110.51 119.09
C ILE A 4 40.79 110.36 117.57
N ILE A 5 41.76 111.08 116.99
CA ILE A 5 42.13 110.96 115.58
C ILE A 5 42.62 109.53 115.27
N LEU A 6 43.36 108.92 116.19
CA LEU A 6 43.88 107.56 116.04
C LEU A 6 42.76 106.50 116.00
N TYR A 7 41.76 106.61 116.89
CA TYR A 7 40.64 105.67 116.96
C TYR A 7 39.70 105.73 115.74
N ILE A 8 39.64 106.87 115.05
CA ILE A 8 38.85 107.03 113.82
C ILE A 8 39.67 106.65 112.58
N ALA A 9 40.97 106.96 112.55
CA ALA A 9 41.82 106.66 111.41
C ALA A 9 42.01 105.15 111.16
N LEU A 10 42.12 104.35 112.22
CA LEU A 10 42.40 102.91 112.15
C LEU A 10 41.30 102.09 111.43
N PRO A 11 39.99 102.23 111.76
CA PRO A 11 38.92 101.56 111.02
C PRO A 11 38.76 102.08 109.59
N VAL A 12 38.99 103.38 109.35
CA VAL A 12 38.95 103.94 107.98
C VAL A 12 40.05 103.33 107.11
N VAL A 13 41.28 103.20 107.63
CA VAL A 13 42.38 102.53 106.93
C VAL A 13 42.06 101.05 106.68
N GLY A 14 41.45 100.36 107.64
CA GLY A 14 41.01 98.96 107.46
C GLY A 14 39.95 98.79 106.36
N ILE A 15 38.98 99.71 106.26
CA ILE A 15 37.96 99.71 105.21
C ILE A 15 38.61 100.00 103.84
N VAL A 16 39.52 100.97 103.77
CA VAL A 16 40.25 101.30 102.53
C VAL A 16 41.11 100.12 102.08
N LEU A 17 41.84 99.47 103.00
CA LEU A 17 42.63 98.27 102.71
C LEU A 17 41.75 97.09 102.29
N GLY A 18 40.64 96.84 102.98
CA GLY A 18 39.69 95.78 102.62
C GLY A 18 39.07 96.00 101.24
N TRP A 19 38.68 97.25 100.93
CA TRP A 19 38.11 97.60 99.62
C TRP A 19 39.14 97.48 98.49
N THR A 20 40.38 97.92 98.71
CA THR A 20 41.46 97.79 97.73
C THR A 20 41.86 96.33 97.47
N ILE A 21 41.93 95.49 98.51
CA ILE A 21 42.18 94.05 98.36
C ILE A 21 41.02 93.36 97.62
N ARG A 22 39.76 93.66 97.98
CA ARG A 22 38.56 93.14 97.30
C ARG A 22 38.55 93.55 95.83
N TRP A 23 38.89 94.82 95.54
CA TRP A 23 38.98 95.35 94.18
C TRP A 23 40.08 94.66 93.37
N LEU A 24 41.26 94.44 93.97
CA LEU A 24 42.36 93.74 93.32
C LEU A 24 42.02 92.27 93.03
N TYR A 25 41.38 91.57 93.97
CA TYR A 25 40.98 90.17 93.80
C TYR A 25 39.87 90.03 92.75
N ALA A 26 38.89 90.95 92.74
CA ALA A 26 37.86 91.01 91.71
C ALA A 26 38.46 91.29 90.32
N ARG A 27 39.44 92.20 90.23
CA ARG A 27 40.16 92.50 88.98
C ARG A 27 40.98 91.30 88.49
N PHE A 28 41.61 90.55 89.39
CA PHE A 28 42.37 89.35 89.04
C PHE A 28 41.45 88.21 88.60
N GLN A 29 40.32 87.99 89.27
CA GLN A 29 39.32 87.01 88.84
C GLN A 29 38.68 87.38 87.50
N LEU A 30 38.37 88.66 87.28
CA LEU A 30 37.82 89.13 86.00
C LEU A 30 38.85 88.92 84.88
N SER A 31 40.11 89.28 85.10
CA SER A 31 41.18 89.07 84.12
C SER A 31 41.44 87.58 83.85
N ALA A 32 41.39 86.73 84.88
CA ALA A 32 41.50 85.28 84.70
C ALA A 32 40.30 84.67 83.95
N ALA A 33 39.08 85.20 84.19
CA ALA A 33 37.87 84.80 83.46
C ALA A 33 37.91 85.26 81.99
N GLU A 34 38.35 86.49 81.74
CA GLU A 34 38.59 87.03 80.39
C GLU A 34 39.65 86.21 79.64
N GLN A 35 40.79 85.88 80.28
CA GLN A 35 41.80 85.03 79.66
C GLN A 35 41.28 83.62 79.38
N LYS A 36 40.48 83.04 80.27
CA LYS A 36 39.85 81.74 80.02
C LYS A 36 38.85 81.81 78.86
N ALA A 37 38.01 82.84 78.82
CA ALA A 37 37.05 83.05 77.74
C ALA A 37 37.76 83.25 76.40
N GLU A 38 38.85 84.02 76.37
CA GLU A 38 39.65 84.24 75.18
C GLU A 38 40.38 82.96 74.72
N ARG A 39 40.90 82.16 75.64
CA ARG A 39 41.47 80.83 75.31
C ARG A 39 40.42 79.90 74.71
N VAL A 40 39.25 79.77 75.35
CA VAL A 40 38.14 78.94 74.84
C VAL A 40 37.71 79.43 73.46
N ARG A 41 37.64 80.74 73.24
CA ARG A 41 37.33 81.30 71.92
C ARG A 41 38.39 80.97 70.88
N GLN A 42 39.68 81.09 71.23
CA GLN A 42 40.78 80.77 70.33
C GLN A 42 40.89 79.26 70.05
N ASP A 43 40.59 78.42 71.02
CA ASP A 43 40.55 76.96 70.86
C ASP A 43 39.35 76.57 69.96
N ALA A 44 38.17 77.15 70.19
CA ALA A 44 37.00 76.94 69.34
C ALA A 44 37.23 77.40 67.88
N ILE A 45 37.92 78.53 67.67
CA ILE A 45 38.31 78.98 66.32
C ILE A 45 39.30 78.00 65.69
N ARG A 46 40.32 77.55 66.42
CA ARG A 46 41.30 76.58 65.92
C ARG A 46 40.67 75.23 65.58
N GLU A 47 39.77 74.72 66.42
CA GLU A 47 39.01 73.49 66.18
C GLU A 47 38.08 73.64 64.96
N ALA A 48 37.36 74.75 64.83
CA ALA A 48 36.51 75.02 63.67
C ALA A 48 37.33 75.12 62.37
N GLU A 49 38.50 75.76 62.41
CA GLU A 49 39.41 75.80 61.26
C GLU A 49 39.98 74.42 60.92
N ALA A 50 40.33 73.62 61.92
CA ALA A 50 40.81 72.26 61.72
C ALA A 50 39.72 71.37 61.09
N GLN A 51 38.50 71.38 61.64
CA GLN A 51 37.35 70.65 61.09
C GLN A 51 37.01 71.10 59.68
N LYS A 52 37.03 72.42 59.41
CA LYS A 52 36.81 72.94 58.06
C LYS A 52 37.87 72.43 57.07
N LYS A 53 39.14 72.41 57.46
CA LYS A 53 40.23 71.87 56.63
C LYS A 53 40.07 70.37 56.41
N GLU A 54 39.71 69.62 57.44
CA GLU A 54 39.46 68.17 57.34
C GLU A 54 38.29 67.86 56.40
N MET A 55 37.14 68.54 56.56
CA MET A 55 35.99 68.39 55.66
C MET A 55 36.34 68.74 54.21
N LEU A 56 37.10 69.81 53.99
CA LEU A 56 37.55 70.19 52.64
C LEU A 56 38.51 69.15 52.04
N LEU A 57 39.39 68.55 52.85
CA LEU A 57 40.28 67.48 52.41
C LEU A 57 39.50 66.21 52.07
N GLN A 58 38.58 65.79 52.93
CA GLN A 58 37.71 64.63 52.68
C GLN A 58 36.85 64.83 51.42
N ALA A 59 36.24 66.01 51.27
CA ALA A 59 35.48 66.34 50.06
C ALA A 59 36.36 66.31 48.80
N LYS A 60 37.59 66.83 48.88
CA LYS A 60 38.54 66.78 47.77
C LYS A 60 38.98 65.35 47.45
N GLU A 61 39.18 64.52 48.45
CA GLU A 61 39.53 63.11 48.26
C GLU A 61 38.39 62.33 47.63
N GLN A 62 37.15 62.50 48.10
CA GLN A 62 35.95 61.92 47.48
C GLN A 62 35.79 62.38 46.03
N LEU A 63 35.95 63.67 45.74
CA LEU A 63 35.88 64.18 44.37
C LEU A 63 36.95 63.56 43.45
N ILE A 64 38.15 63.30 43.96
CA ILE A 64 39.21 62.63 43.19
C ILE A 64 38.86 61.15 42.98
N GLN A 65 38.34 60.46 44.00
CA GLN A 65 37.91 59.07 43.90
C GLN A 65 36.77 58.92 42.89
N ASP A 66 35.73 59.75 42.99
CA ASP A 66 34.59 59.76 42.07
C ASP A 66 35.04 60.05 40.64
N ARG A 67 35.92 61.04 40.45
CA ARG A 67 36.48 61.34 39.12
C ARG A 67 37.25 60.14 38.55
N ASN A 68 38.08 59.50 39.36
CA ASN A 68 38.85 58.33 38.92
C ASN A 68 37.92 57.16 38.56
N GLN A 69 36.86 56.95 39.34
CA GLN A 69 35.85 55.92 39.06
C GLN A 69 35.11 56.21 37.75
N GLN A 70 34.66 57.45 37.55
CA GLN A 70 34.02 57.87 36.30
C GLN A 70 34.95 57.76 35.09
N GLU A 71 36.23 58.09 35.24
CA GLU A 71 37.21 57.93 34.17
C GLU A 71 37.46 56.46 33.83
N ARG A 72 37.45 55.56 34.82
CA ARG A 72 37.54 54.10 34.59
C ARG A 72 36.31 53.56 33.88
N GLU A 73 35.11 53.87 34.37
CA GLU A 73 33.85 53.44 33.75
C GLU A 73 33.71 53.96 32.32
N ASN A 74 34.09 55.22 32.07
CA ASN A 74 34.08 55.78 30.72
C ASN A 74 35.11 55.09 29.80
N ARG A 75 36.28 54.72 30.30
CA ARG A 75 37.27 53.95 29.52
C ARG A 75 36.76 52.56 29.19
N GLU A 76 36.11 51.88 30.13
CA GLU A 76 35.52 50.55 29.91
C GLU A 76 34.38 50.61 28.90
N ARG A 77 33.42 51.54 29.07
CA ARG A 77 32.35 51.77 28.09
C ARG A 77 32.88 52.09 26.70
N ARG A 78 33.93 52.92 26.59
CA ARG A 78 34.57 53.20 25.29
C ARG A 78 35.19 51.96 24.66
N LYS A 79 35.85 51.11 25.43
CA LYS A 79 36.40 49.84 24.92
C LYS A 79 35.31 48.88 24.46
N GLU A 80 34.24 48.77 25.24
CA GLU A 80 33.08 47.95 24.86
C GLU A 80 32.45 48.46 23.57
N LEU A 81 32.17 49.76 23.47
CA LEU A 81 31.63 50.38 22.27
C LEU A 81 32.52 50.13 21.05
N GLN A 82 33.84 50.32 21.18
CA GLN A 82 34.78 50.06 20.08
C GLN A 82 34.77 48.57 19.65
N SER A 83 34.62 47.64 20.60
CA SER A 83 34.48 46.21 20.30
C SER A 83 33.18 45.90 19.57
N TYR A 84 32.07 46.50 20.01
CA TYR A 84 30.77 46.39 19.35
C TYR A 84 30.81 46.96 17.92
N GLU A 85 31.37 48.16 17.74
CA GLU A 85 31.56 48.78 16.41
C GLU A 85 32.39 47.89 15.49
N SER A 86 33.53 47.37 15.97
CA SER A 86 34.36 46.46 15.17
C SER A 86 33.60 45.19 14.76
N ARG A 87 32.77 44.64 15.65
CA ARG A 87 31.95 43.47 15.35
C ARG A 87 30.83 43.77 14.35
N VAL A 88 30.21 44.94 14.45
CA VAL A 88 29.18 45.41 13.51
C VAL A 88 29.79 45.62 12.13
N ASN A 89 30.90 46.36 12.02
CA ASN A 89 31.58 46.60 10.74
C ASN A 89 32.00 45.30 10.06
N LYS A 90 32.56 44.34 10.81
CA LYS A 90 32.88 43.01 10.26
C LYS A 90 31.63 42.27 9.73
N LYS A 91 30.50 42.41 10.42
CA LYS A 91 29.24 41.81 9.99
C LYS A 91 28.70 42.50 8.73
N GLU A 92 28.80 43.81 8.64
CA GLU A 92 28.43 44.57 7.44
C GLU A 92 29.31 44.19 6.25
N GLU A 93 30.63 44.13 6.41
CA GLU A 93 31.55 43.68 5.35
C GLU A 93 31.21 42.26 4.84
N LEU A 94 30.90 41.33 5.75
CA LEU A 94 30.49 39.97 5.38
C LEU A 94 29.14 39.94 4.65
N LEU A 95 28.20 40.79 5.06
CA LEU A 95 26.90 40.90 4.39
C LEU A 95 27.04 41.50 3.00
N ASP A 96 27.88 42.52 2.83
CA ASP A 96 28.16 43.13 1.54
C ASP A 96 28.84 42.14 0.58
N GLN A 97 29.83 41.38 1.07
CA GLN A 97 30.45 40.31 0.27
C GLN A 97 29.42 39.27 -0.18
N ARG A 98 28.56 38.82 0.74
CA ARG A 98 27.51 37.85 0.42
C ARG A 98 26.48 38.41 -0.55
N SER A 99 26.13 39.70 -0.45
CA SER A 99 25.22 40.37 -1.38
C SER A 99 25.84 40.41 -2.78
N GLN A 100 27.12 40.77 -2.90
CA GLN A 100 27.82 40.78 -4.19
C GLN A 100 27.93 39.38 -4.81
N GLU A 101 28.14 38.34 -4.01
CA GLU A 101 28.13 36.95 -4.48
C GLU A 101 26.75 36.52 -4.98
N LEU A 102 25.69 36.90 -4.28
CA LEU A 102 24.31 36.63 -4.70
C LEU A 102 23.98 37.35 -6.01
N ASP A 103 24.31 38.64 -6.13
CA ASP A 103 24.10 39.40 -7.37
C ASP A 103 24.84 38.80 -8.57
N LYS A 104 26.05 38.28 -8.36
CA LYS A 104 26.80 37.56 -9.40
C LYS A 104 26.10 36.28 -9.82
N ARG A 105 25.64 35.49 -8.84
CA ARG A 105 24.89 34.24 -9.11
C ARG A 105 23.58 34.53 -9.83
N ASP A 106 22.83 35.53 -9.42
CA ASP A 106 21.56 35.89 -10.06
C ASP A 106 21.76 36.32 -11.51
N LYS A 107 22.82 37.08 -11.80
CA LYS A 107 23.19 37.41 -13.18
C LYS A 107 23.58 36.18 -14.00
N GLU A 108 24.37 35.28 -13.44
CA GLU A 108 24.75 34.02 -14.10
C GLU A 108 23.54 33.13 -14.37
N PHE A 109 22.63 33.01 -13.40
CA PHE A 109 21.37 32.30 -13.55
C PHE A 109 20.48 32.93 -14.61
N GLY A 110 20.32 34.26 -14.60
CA GLY A 110 19.56 34.98 -15.62
C GLY A 110 20.10 34.73 -17.03
N PHE A 111 21.43 34.73 -17.20
CA PHE A 111 22.06 34.40 -18.48
C PHE A 111 21.78 32.95 -18.91
N ARG A 112 21.92 31.99 -18.00
CA ARG A 112 21.63 30.57 -18.28
C ARG A 112 20.18 30.34 -18.67
N VAL A 113 19.23 30.99 -17.99
CA VAL A 113 17.80 30.90 -18.31
C VAL A 113 17.54 31.44 -19.71
N ALA A 114 18.10 32.60 -20.06
CA ALA A 114 17.96 33.17 -21.40
C ALA A 114 18.58 32.25 -22.49
N GLU A 115 19.74 31.64 -22.20
CA GLU A 115 20.38 30.68 -23.12
C GLU A 115 19.53 29.42 -23.30
N MET A 116 18.96 28.88 -22.22
CA MET A 116 18.07 27.72 -22.26
C MET A 116 16.81 28.02 -23.07
N GLN A 117 16.17 29.17 -22.86
CA GLN A 117 15.00 29.59 -23.64
C GLN A 117 15.34 29.68 -25.14
N LYS A 118 16.48 30.27 -25.49
CA LYS A 118 16.93 30.32 -26.90
C LYS A 118 17.20 28.94 -27.49
N ARG A 119 17.76 28.01 -26.70
CA ARG A 119 17.96 26.62 -27.13
C ARG A 119 16.62 25.91 -27.33
N GLU A 120 15.66 26.13 -26.44
CA GLU A 120 14.32 25.54 -26.54
C GLU A 120 13.58 26.01 -27.79
N THR A 121 13.60 27.32 -28.08
CA THR A 121 12.97 27.85 -29.31
C THR A 121 13.64 27.30 -30.56
N THR A 122 14.97 27.29 -30.62
CA THR A 122 15.70 26.74 -31.78
C THR A 122 15.51 25.23 -31.96
N LEU A 123 15.35 24.47 -30.87
CA LEU A 123 15.02 23.04 -30.94
C LEU A 123 13.60 22.83 -31.44
N SER A 124 12.63 23.59 -30.94
CA SER A 124 11.24 23.53 -31.40
C SER A 124 11.13 23.86 -32.88
N GLU A 125 11.82 24.90 -33.35
CA GLU A 125 11.90 25.24 -34.77
C GLU A 125 12.49 24.08 -35.59
N LYS A 126 13.63 23.52 -35.17
CA LYS A 126 14.25 22.37 -35.87
C LYS A 126 13.36 21.14 -35.89
N GLU A 127 12.65 20.85 -34.80
CA GLU A 127 11.73 19.73 -34.73
C GLU A 127 10.58 19.92 -35.73
N GLN A 128 10.04 21.13 -35.83
CA GLN A 128 9.02 21.48 -36.83
C GLN A 128 9.55 21.29 -38.26
N THR A 129 10.77 21.74 -38.54
CA THR A 129 11.39 21.56 -39.87
C THR A 129 11.62 20.10 -40.20
N LEU A 130 12.15 19.31 -39.25
CA LEU A 130 12.38 17.88 -39.41
C LEU A 130 11.06 17.12 -39.63
N ARG A 131 9.99 17.46 -38.91
CA ARG A 131 8.66 16.89 -39.13
C ARG A 131 8.18 17.17 -40.55
N SER A 132 8.29 18.42 -41.00
CA SER A 132 7.90 18.82 -42.36
C SER A 132 8.73 18.11 -43.43
N GLU A 133 10.04 17.96 -43.24
CA GLU A 133 10.91 17.23 -44.16
C GLU A 133 10.60 15.73 -44.17
N LEU A 134 10.33 15.13 -43.03
CA LEU A 134 9.93 13.72 -42.93
C LEU A 134 8.60 13.48 -43.66
N GLU A 135 7.59 14.33 -43.48
CA GLU A 135 6.33 14.28 -44.22
C GLU A 135 6.55 14.42 -45.73
N ARG A 136 7.46 15.32 -46.14
CA ARG A 136 7.82 15.50 -47.55
C ARG A 136 8.52 14.28 -48.14
N ILE A 137 9.46 13.66 -47.41
CA ILE A 137 10.25 12.51 -47.88
C ILE A 137 9.40 11.24 -47.88
N SER A 138 8.58 11.01 -46.86
CA SER A 138 7.68 9.85 -46.80
C SER A 138 6.56 9.93 -47.84
N GLY A 139 6.24 11.14 -48.33
CA GLY A 139 5.08 11.39 -49.18
C GLY A 139 3.76 11.10 -48.47
N LEU A 140 3.80 10.96 -47.14
CA LEU A 140 2.69 10.62 -46.27
C LEU A 140 2.67 11.64 -45.12
N THR A 141 1.51 12.20 -44.86
CA THR A 141 1.29 13.01 -43.65
C THR A 141 1.42 12.14 -42.39
N GLN A 142 1.67 12.75 -41.24
CA GLN A 142 1.80 12.03 -39.97
C GLN A 142 0.58 11.13 -39.68
N ASP A 143 -0.63 11.61 -39.97
CA ASP A 143 -1.86 10.85 -39.78
C ASP A 143 -2.02 9.69 -40.77
N GLU A 144 -1.59 9.87 -42.02
CA GLU A 144 -1.57 8.79 -43.02
C GLU A 144 -0.59 7.68 -42.64
N ALA A 145 0.62 8.05 -42.18
CA ALA A 145 1.61 7.09 -41.71
C ALA A 145 1.11 6.30 -40.49
N LYS A 146 0.47 6.99 -39.54
CA LYS A 146 -0.15 6.35 -38.36
C LYS A 146 -1.28 5.40 -38.78
N THR A 147 -2.13 5.81 -39.70
CA THR A 147 -3.23 4.99 -40.22
C THR A 147 -2.70 3.74 -40.94
N LEU A 148 -1.64 3.88 -41.72
CA LEU A 148 -0.99 2.75 -42.41
C LEU A 148 -0.42 1.73 -41.42
N ILE A 149 0.29 2.19 -40.38
CA ILE A 149 0.83 1.30 -39.34
C ILE A 149 -0.28 0.56 -38.61
N ILE A 150 -1.35 1.28 -38.20
CA ILE A 150 -2.49 0.67 -37.52
C ILE A 150 -3.16 -0.37 -38.42
N LYS A 151 -3.35 -0.07 -39.70
CA LYS A 151 -3.99 -0.98 -40.66
C LYS A 151 -3.15 -2.25 -40.91
N ASN A 152 -1.83 -2.11 -40.98
CA ASN A 152 -0.94 -3.26 -41.11
C ASN A 152 -0.98 -4.14 -39.86
N LEU A 153 -0.92 -3.53 -38.67
CA LEU A 153 -1.04 -4.24 -37.40
C LEU A 153 -2.38 -4.97 -37.27
N GLU A 154 -3.48 -4.35 -37.73
CA GLU A 154 -4.79 -4.99 -37.75
C GLU A 154 -4.82 -6.20 -38.68
N ASN A 155 -4.21 -6.11 -39.87
CA ASN A 155 -4.13 -7.23 -40.81
C ASN A 155 -3.32 -8.39 -40.23
N ASP A 156 -2.18 -8.11 -39.59
CA ASP A 156 -1.35 -9.13 -38.95
C ASP A 156 -2.11 -9.82 -37.81
N ALA A 157 -2.78 -9.04 -36.95
CA ALA A 157 -3.60 -9.58 -35.86
C ALA A 157 -4.76 -10.46 -36.38
N ARG A 158 -5.40 -10.08 -37.49
CA ARG A 158 -6.44 -10.90 -38.14
C ARG A 158 -5.85 -12.20 -38.68
N HIS A 159 -4.65 -12.17 -39.25
CA HIS A 159 -3.98 -13.37 -39.76
C HIS A 159 -3.67 -14.36 -38.63
N ASP A 160 -3.10 -13.87 -37.52
CA ASP A 160 -2.80 -14.69 -36.35
C ASP A 160 -4.07 -15.27 -35.72
N ALA A 161 -5.15 -14.48 -35.63
CA ALA A 161 -6.44 -14.95 -35.14
C ALA A 161 -7.03 -16.07 -36.02
N GLN A 162 -6.90 -15.97 -37.34
CA GLN A 162 -7.36 -17.02 -38.26
C GLN A 162 -6.56 -18.31 -38.09
N ALA A 163 -5.25 -18.22 -37.91
CA ALA A 163 -4.41 -19.39 -37.64
C ALA A 163 -4.81 -20.08 -36.33
N LEU A 164 -5.11 -19.31 -35.28
CA LEU A 164 -5.59 -19.83 -34.01
C LEU A 164 -6.97 -20.50 -34.14
N LEU A 165 -7.91 -19.88 -34.87
CA LEU A 165 -9.24 -20.45 -35.13
C LEU A 165 -9.14 -21.80 -35.83
N ASN A 166 -8.34 -21.91 -36.89
CA ASN A 166 -8.15 -23.17 -37.61
C ASN A 166 -7.60 -24.27 -36.70
N LYS A 167 -6.71 -23.93 -35.76
CA LYS A 167 -6.17 -24.88 -34.78
C LYS A 167 -7.24 -25.33 -33.79
N ILE A 168 -8.05 -24.40 -33.28
CA ILE A 168 -9.17 -24.70 -32.38
C ILE A 168 -10.18 -25.63 -33.07
N ASP A 169 -10.53 -25.37 -34.33
CA ASP A 169 -11.46 -26.21 -35.10
C ASP A 169 -10.91 -27.63 -35.30
N GLN A 170 -9.62 -27.77 -35.64
CA GLN A 170 -8.99 -29.10 -35.76
C GLN A 170 -9.01 -29.86 -34.43
N GLU A 171 -8.66 -29.21 -33.32
CA GLU A 171 -8.70 -29.83 -31.99
C GLU A 171 -10.12 -30.22 -31.59
N ALA A 172 -11.11 -29.37 -31.90
CA ALA A 172 -12.52 -29.64 -31.66
C ALA A 172 -13.00 -30.86 -32.46
N GLN A 173 -12.61 -30.98 -33.73
CA GLN A 173 -13.02 -32.08 -34.60
C GLN A 173 -12.41 -33.42 -34.14
N VAL A 174 -11.12 -33.44 -33.79
CA VAL A 174 -10.46 -34.63 -33.22
C VAL A 174 -11.09 -35.04 -31.89
N THR A 175 -11.40 -34.08 -31.03
CA THR A 175 -12.04 -34.34 -29.73
C THR A 175 -13.47 -34.87 -29.91
N ALA A 176 -14.22 -34.32 -30.86
CA ALA A 176 -15.57 -34.77 -31.19
C ALA A 176 -15.56 -36.20 -31.72
N GLU A 177 -14.63 -36.54 -32.61
CA GLU A 177 -14.50 -37.91 -33.15
C GLU A 177 -14.17 -38.92 -32.06
N LYS A 178 -13.23 -38.59 -31.16
CA LYS A 178 -12.87 -39.45 -30.03
C LYS A 178 -14.06 -39.68 -29.09
N LYS A 179 -14.80 -38.63 -28.75
CA LYS A 179 -16.02 -38.74 -27.93
C LYS A 179 -17.10 -39.57 -28.62
N ALA A 180 -17.30 -39.40 -29.93
CA ALA A 180 -18.26 -40.18 -30.70
C ALA A 180 -17.93 -41.67 -30.66
N GLN A 181 -16.66 -42.04 -30.85
CA GLN A 181 -16.21 -43.43 -30.74
C GLN A 181 -16.45 -44.00 -29.33
N GLU A 182 -16.14 -43.24 -28.28
CA GLU A 182 -16.36 -43.67 -26.89
C GLU A 182 -17.84 -43.92 -26.59
N ILE A 183 -18.73 -43.03 -27.05
CA ILE A 183 -20.18 -43.20 -26.92
C ILE A 183 -20.65 -44.45 -27.67
N LEU A 184 -20.19 -44.68 -28.89
CA LEU A 184 -20.56 -45.85 -29.68
C LEU A 184 -20.12 -47.15 -29.01
N VAL A 185 -18.86 -47.23 -28.56
CA VAL A 185 -18.32 -48.41 -27.86
C VAL A 185 -19.14 -48.71 -26.60
N THR A 186 -19.40 -47.68 -25.79
CA THR A 186 -20.20 -47.81 -24.56
C THR A 186 -21.62 -48.28 -24.87
N THR A 187 -22.22 -47.76 -25.94
CA THR A 187 -23.58 -48.14 -26.37
C THR A 187 -23.64 -49.60 -26.82
N ILE A 188 -22.67 -50.04 -27.63
CA ILE A 188 -22.56 -51.42 -28.10
C ILE A 188 -22.37 -52.38 -26.92
N GLN A 189 -21.45 -52.07 -26.00
CA GLN A 189 -21.19 -52.89 -24.82
C GLN A 189 -22.44 -53.08 -23.95
N ARG A 190 -23.30 -52.05 -23.86
CA ARG A 190 -24.53 -52.10 -23.06
C ARG A 190 -25.66 -52.88 -23.74
N LEU A 191 -25.80 -52.79 -25.06
CA LEU A 191 -26.94 -53.39 -25.80
C LEU A 191 -26.67 -54.82 -26.29
N ALA A 192 -25.40 -55.20 -26.48
CA ALA A 192 -25.06 -56.50 -27.07
C ALA A 192 -25.59 -57.70 -26.28
N THR A 193 -25.65 -57.61 -24.95
CA THR A 193 -26.08 -58.73 -24.08
C THR A 193 -27.59 -58.97 -24.13
N GLU A 194 -28.39 -57.92 -24.29
CA GLU A 194 -29.86 -58.00 -24.32
C GLU A 194 -30.38 -58.47 -25.69
N VAL A 195 -29.76 -57.99 -26.78
CA VAL A 195 -30.16 -58.36 -28.14
C VAL A 195 -29.79 -59.82 -28.48
N THR A 196 -28.72 -60.35 -27.89
CA THR A 196 -28.30 -61.75 -28.17
C THR A 196 -29.21 -62.80 -27.53
N SER A 197 -29.82 -62.53 -26.37
CA SER A 197 -30.82 -63.45 -25.78
C SER A 197 -32.12 -63.49 -26.57
N ASP A 198 -32.59 -62.34 -27.07
CA ASP A 198 -33.85 -62.25 -27.82
C ASP A 198 -33.76 -62.92 -29.20
N ILE A 199 -32.57 -62.92 -29.82
CA ILE A 199 -32.36 -63.54 -31.13
C ILE A 199 -32.29 -65.07 -31.02
N THR A 200 -31.73 -65.64 -29.95
CA THR A 200 -31.29 -67.05 -29.94
C THR A 200 -32.32 -68.06 -29.42
N VAL A 201 -33.30 -67.65 -28.63
CA VAL A 201 -34.27 -68.56 -28.00
C VAL A 201 -35.71 -68.15 -28.30
N ALA A 202 -36.60 -69.11 -28.49
CA ALA A 202 -38.05 -68.91 -28.58
C ALA A 202 -38.77 -70.01 -27.80
N THR A 203 -39.84 -69.67 -27.09
CA THR A 203 -40.64 -70.64 -26.33
C THR A 203 -42.03 -70.74 -26.94
N VAL A 204 -42.51 -71.97 -27.17
CA VAL A 204 -43.86 -72.25 -27.68
C VAL A 204 -44.65 -72.99 -26.62
N SER A 205 -45.86 -72.50 -26.32
CA SER A 205 -46.77 -73.11 -25.35
C SER A 205 -47.60 -74.22 -26.00
N LEU A 206 -47.74 -75.35 -25.31
CA LEU A 206 -48.50 -76.51 -25.74
C LEU A 206 -49.82 -76.61 -24.95
N PRO A 207 -50.95 -76.91 -25.61
CA PRO A 207 -52.26 -76.96 -24.95
C PRO A 207 -52.49 -78.20 -24.06
N SER A 208 -51.61 -79.22 -24.13
CA SER A 208 -51.63 -80.39 -23.22
C SER A 208 -50.35 -81.21 -23.37
N ASP A 209 -50.01 -82.01 -22.34
CA ASP A 209 -48.89 -82.96 -22.41
C ASP A 209 -49.14 -84.11 -23.43
N GLU A 210 -50.41 -84.40 -23.76
CA GLU A 210 -50.71 -85.32 -24.86
C GLU A 210 -50.19 -84.78 -26.21
N MET A 211 -50.29 -83.45 -26.43
CA MET A 211 -49.72 -82.80 -27.60
C MET A 211 -48.19 -82.80 -27.57
N LYS A 212 -47.56 -82.66 -26.40
CA LYS A 212 -46.10 -82.84 -26.22
C LYS A 212 -45.67 -84.24 -26.70
N GLY A 213 -46.39 -85.29 -26.31
CA GLY A 213 -46.14 -86.66 -26.77
C GLY A 213 -46.29 -86.87 -28.28
N ARG A 214 -47.28 -86.22 -28.92
CA ARG A 214 -47.49 -86.26 -30.38
C ARG A 214 -46.42 -85.50 -31.15
N ILE A 215 -45.96 -84.36 -30.62
CA ILE A 215 -44.87 -83.56 -31.20
C ILE A 215 -43.58 -84.38 -31.19
N ILE A 216 -43.26 -85.08 -30.10
CA ILE A 216 -42.09 -85.98 -30.02
C ILE A 216 -42.22 -87.14 -31.01
N GLY A 217 -43.38 -87.83 -31.03
CA GLY A 217 -43.61 -89.02 -31.83
C GLY A 217 -42.87 -90.25 -31.30
N ARG A 218 -43.20 -91.45 -31.83
CA ARG A 218 -42.52 -92.71 -31.43
C ARG A 218 -41.02 -92.60 -31.73
N GLU A 219 -40.18 -92.74 -30.70
CA GLU A 219 -38.71 -92.59 -30.75
C GLU A 219 -38.20 -91.20 -31.16
N GLY A 220 -38.98 -90.13 -30.96
CA GLY A 220 -38.57 -88.76 -31.28
C GLY A 220 -38.57 -88.43 -32.78
N ARG A 221 -39.19 -89.30 -33.61
CA ARG A 221 -39.17 -89.19 -35.07
C ARG A 221 -39.69 -87.85 -35.59
N ASN A 222 -40.74 -87.32 -34.96
CA ASN A 222 -41.40 -86.09 -35.43
C ASN A 222 -40.52 -84.86 -35.13
N ILE A 223 -39.97 -84.75 -33.91
CA ILE A 223 -39.05 -83.65 -33.56
C ILE A 223 -37.79 -83.68 -34.40
N ARG A 224 -37.15 -84.84 -34.55
CA ARG A 224 -35.96 -84.95 -35.40
C ARG A 224 -36.22 -84.55 -36.85
N THR A 225 -37.42 -84.85 -37.37
CA THR A 225 -37.82 -84.42 -38.71
C THR A 225 -37.91 -82.89 -38.78
N LEU A 226 -38.54 -82.26 -37.79
CA LEU A 226 -38.64 -80.80 -37.69
C LEU A 226 -37.26 -80.14 -37.53
N GLU A 227 -36.42 -80.65 -36.63
CA GLU A 227 -35.03 -80.19 -36.41
C GLU A 227 -34.18 -80.31 -37.68
N THR A 228 -34.27 -81.44 -38.39
CA THR A 228 -33.51 -81.66 -39.62
C THR A 228 -33.97 -80.71 -40.75
N LEU A 229 -35.28 -80.46 -40.85
CA LEU A 229 -35.84 -79.61 -41.90
C LEU A 229 -35.61 -78.11 -41.65
N THR A 230 -35.64 -77.67 -40.39
CA THR A 230 -35.51 -76.25 -40.03
C THR A 230 -34.10 -75.88 -39.58
N GLY A 231 -33.28 -76.86 -39.18
CA GLY A 231 -31.92 -76.66 -38.69
C GLY A 231 -31.88 -75.97 -37.32
N VAL A 232 -32.88 -76.21 -36.47
CA VAL A 232 -32.97 -75.70 -35.09
C VAL A 232 -32.83 -76.86 -34.10
N ASP A 233 -32.44 -76.55 -32.86
CA ASP A 233 -32.45 -77.52 -31.75
C ASP A 233 -33.71 -77.31 -30.91
N ILE A 234 -34.48 -78.38 -30.69
CA ILE A 234 -35.71 -78.32 -29.90
C ILE A 234 -35.45 -78.99 -28.56
N ILE A 235 -35.41 -78.17 -27.50
CA ILE A 235 -35.16 -78.62 -26.14
C ILE A 235 -36.51 -78.88 -25.47
N ILE A 236 -36.67 -80.12 -25.01
CA ILE A 236 -37.82 -80.55 -24.23
C ILE A 236 -37.32 -80.83 -22.82
N ASP A 237 -37.78 -80.02 -21.88
CA ASP A 237 -37.42 -80.14 -20.47
C ASP A 237 -38.63 -80.60 -19.63
N ASP A 238 -38.42 -80.75 -18.32
CA ASP A 238 -39.44 -81.11 -17.31
C ASP A 238 -40.51 -80.01 -17.11
N THR A 239 -40.40 -78.88 -17.81
CA THR A 239 -41.43 -77.84 -17.84
C THR A 239 -42.71 -78.39 -18.48
N PRO A 240 -43.85 -78.40 -17.75
CA PRO A 240 -45.13 -78.81 -18.31
C PRO A 240 -45.58 -77.80 -19.38
N GLU A 241 -46.27 -78.29 -20.42
CA GLU A 241 -46.98 -77.43 -21.39
C GLU A 241 -46.11 -76.43 -22.20
N ALA A 242 -44.79 -76.62 -22.31
CA ALA A 242 -43.93 -75.76 -23.13
C ALA A 242 -42.76 -76.52 -23.79
N VAL A 243 -42.32 -76.01 -24.94
CA VAL A 243 -41.14 -76.48 -25.67
C VAL A 243 -40.27 -75.27 -26.05
N VAL A 244 -38.95 -75.42 -25.91
CA VAL A 244 -37.98 -74.36 -26.17
C VAL A 244 -37.27 -74.64 -27.49
N ILE A 245 -37.27 -73.66 -28.39
CA ILE A 245 -36.56 -73.69 -29.66
C ILE A 245 -35.30 -72.84 -29.51
N SER A 246 -34.14 -73.44 -29.77
CA SER A 246 -32.85 -72.78 -29.73
C SER A 246 -32.25 -72.76 -31.14
N CYS A 247 -31.91 -71.56 -31.62
CA CYS A 247 -31.20 -71.40 -32.90
C CYS A 247 -30.49 -70.05 -32.97
N PHE A 248 -29.29 -70.02 -33.54
CA PHE A 248 -28.52 -68.79 -33.75
C PHE A 248 -29.01 -67.92 -34.90
N ASP A 249 -29.87 -68.47 -35.78
CA ASP A 249 -30.44 -67.77 -36.93
C ASP A 249 -31.89 -67.35 -36.63
N PRO A 250 -32.20 -66.04 -36.54
CA PRO A 250 -33.55 -65.56 -36.20
C PRO A 250 -34.61 -66.01 -37.21
N VAL A 251 -34.22 -66.16 -38.49
CA VAL A 251 -35.15 -66.56 -39.55
C VAL A 251 -35.54 -68.03 -39.38
N ARG A 252 -34.57 -68.90 -39.11
CA ARG A 252 -34.83 -70.34 -38.88
C ARG A 252 -35.60 -70.57 -37.59
N LYS A 253 -35.26 -69.84 -36.53
CA LYS A 253 -35.98 -69.88 -35.25
C LYS A 253 -37.46 -69.57 -35.46
N GLU A 254 -37.75 -68.51 -36.22
CA GLU A 254 -39.12 -68.07 -36.46
C GLU A 254 -39.88 -69.05 -37.36
N ILE A 255 -39.24 -69.59 -38.40
CA ILE A 255 -39.81 -70.66 -39.23
C ILE A 255 -40.17 -71.87 -38.36
N ALA A 256 -39.31 -72.29 -37.44
CA ALA A 256 -39.60 -73.41 -36.54
C ALA A 256 -40.72 -73.10 -35.55
N ARG A 257 -40.75 -71.89 -34.96
CA ARG A 257 -41.80 -71.43 -34.04
C ARG A 257 -43.18 -71.47 -34.70
N GLU A 258 -43.31 -70.81 -35.85
CA GLU A 258 -44.56 -70.75 -36.62
C GLU A 258 -45.00 -72.12 -37.14
N THR A 259 -44.04 -72.95 -37.57
CA THR A 259 -44.33 -74.34 -37.98
C THR A 259 -44.93 -75.12 -36.82
N LEU A 260 -44.35 -74.99 -35.62
CA LEU A 260 -44.80 -75.73 -34.44
C LEU A 260 -46.20 -75.27 -34.00
N GLU A 261 -46.47 -73.96 -33.99
CA GLU A 261 -47.80 -73.40 -33.65
C GLU A 261 -48.90 -73.86 -34.63
N ARG A 262 -48.59 -73.91 -35.92
CA ARG A 262 -49.52 -74.41 -36.94
C ARG A 262 -49.78 -75.91 -36.83
N LEU A 263 -48.73 -76.70 -36.55
CA LEU A 263 -48.87 -78.13 -36.29
C LEU A 263 -49.72 -78.42 -35.05
N ILE A 264 -49.57 -77.61 -34.00
CA ILE A 264 -50.39 -77.70 -32.78
C ILE A 264 -51.87 -77.41 -33.10
N THR A 265 -52.13 -76.36 -33.88
CA THR A 265 -53.49 -75.97 -34.26
C THR A 265 -54.18 -77.03 -35.13
N ASP A 266 -53.44 -77.68 -36.04
CA ASP A 266 -53.94 -78.75 -36.91
C ASP A 266 -54.14 -80.09 -36.17
N GLY A 267 -53.40 -80.33 -35.09
CA GLY A 267 -53.51 -81.53 -34.24
C GLY A 267 -53.03 -82.84 -34.87
N ARG A 268 -52.54 -82.80 -36.12
CA ARG A 268 -51.99 -83.94 -36.88
C ARG A 268 -50.49 -83.79 -37.08
N ILE A 269 -49.70 -84.61 -36.40
CA ILE A 269 -48.25 -84.49 -36.39
C ILE A 269 -47.62 -85.80 -36.87
N HIS A 270 -47.19 -85.80 -38.13
CA HIS A 270 -46.43 -86.89 -38.74
C HIS A 270 -45.45 -86.32 -39.79
N PRO A 271 -44.37 -87.05 -40.16
CA PRO A 271 -43.26 -86.48 -40.93
C PRO A 271 -43.67 -85.76 -42.23
N ALA A 272 -44.56 -86.35 -43.04
CA ALA A 272 -45.01 -85.74 -44.28
C ALA A 272 -45.75 -84.40 -44.10
N ARG A 273 -46.48 -84.23 -42.98
CA ARG A 273 -47.21 -82.99 -42.68
C ARG A 273 -46.28 -81.91 -42.15
N ILE A 274 -45.28 -82.30 -41.36
CA ILE A 274 -44.22 -81.41 -40.88
C ILE A 274 -43.50 -80.81 -42.09
N GLU A 275 -43.11 -81.64 -43.06
CA GLU A 275 -42.42 -81.17 -44.28
C GLU A 275 -43.27 -80.17 -45.10
N GLU A 276 -44.56 -80.46 -45.28
CA GLU A 276 -45.48 -79.56 -45.99
C GLU A 276 -45.62 -78.20 -45.29
N ILE A 277 -45.79 -78.20 -43.95
CA ILE A 277 -45.97 -76.97 -43.18
C ILE A 277 -44.66 -76.18 -43.11
N VAL A 278 -43.51 -76.84 -42.92
CA VAL A 278 -42.19 -76.16 -42.95
C VAL A 278 -42.00 -75.46 -44.30
N GLN A 279 -42.27 -76.14 -45.42
CA GLN A 279 -42.15 -75.52 -46.76
C GLN A 279 -43.08 -74.33 -46.94
N LYS A 280 -44.32 -74.43 -46.43
CA LYS A 280 -45.29 -73.34 -46.50
C LYS A 280 -44.86 -72.13 -45.67
N VAL A 281 -44.47 -72.35 -44.42
CA VAL A 281 -43.99 -71.30 -43.51
C VAL A 281 -42.70 -70.66 -44.03
N THR A 282 -41.79 -71.46 -44.58
CA THR A 282 -40.55 -70.96 -45.19
C THR A 282 -40.85 -69.99 -46.34
N ARG A 283 -41.83 -70.28 -47.20
CA ARG A 283 -42.24 -69.38 -48.29
C ARG A 283 -42.98 -68.12 -47.83
N GLU A 284 -43.54 -68.12 -46.63
CA GLU A 284 -44.25 -66.95 -46.09
C GLU A 284 -43.30 -66.01 -45.35
N ILE A 285 -42.22 -66.55 -44.78
CA ILE A 285 -41.22 -65.79 -44.00
C ILE A 285 -40.03 -65.34 -44.85
N GLN A 286 -39.68 -66.09 -45.91
CA GLN A 286 -38.67 -65.69 -46.91
C GLN A 286 -39.28 -64.85 -48.04
#